data_AF-A0A856MGW6-F1
#
_entry.id   AF-A0A856MGW6-F1
#
_cell.length_a   1.000
_cell.length_b   1.000
_cell.length_c   1.000
_cell.angle_alpha   90.00
_cell.angle_beta   90.00
_cell.angle_gamma   90.00
#
_symmetry.space_group_name_H-M   'P 1'
#
loop_
_entity.id
_entity.type
_entity.pdbx_description
1 polymer ?
#
loop_
_entity_poly.entity_id
_entity_poly.type
_entity_poly.pdbx_seq_one_letter_code
_entity_poly.pdbx_strand_id
1 'polypeptide(L)'
;MKCGLRNPRRTYPSIQKYKKKSKFKAANPVDELVQQVRSRCCEKLQNLYSKIQLLNRQQIDVDILYVDVYVLEKLTSESYATIPSLIESLNLRDDFDRLGLSKRGKRSPGLDAATQYSRLMVLGKPGSGKSTFLRHLAVANCKREFLENYIPVFIELRFIANVSEFHLPNYIHQEFGLADKRQTEEILQQGKVLIFLDRLDEISTQLRRKIQDQIISFSRYYYKNRFVITCRTQTSEYILPGFEYVEVADFNPRQVEYFVQNWFFALAETQQQGIELTEKLQS
;
A
#
# COMPACT_ATOMS: atom_id res chain seq x y z
N MET A 1 -43.40 -11.21 -7.88
CA MET A 1 -42.36 -10.54 -8.70
C MET A 1 -41.02 -10.83 -8.07
N LYS A 2 -40.17 -11.65 -8.71
CA LYS A 2 -38.86 -12.06 -8.19
C LYS A 2 -37.81 -11.01 -8.60
N CYS A 3 -37.34 -10.19 -7.67
CA CYS A 3 -36.19 -9.33 -7.88
C CYS A 3 -34.91 -10.11 -7.53
N GLY A 4 -34.24 -10.62 -8.55
CA GLY A 4 -32.90 -11.19 -8.42
C GLY A 4 -31.85 -10.10 -8.33
N LEU A 5 -31.38 -9.79 -7.13
CA LEU A 5 -30.21 -8.94 -6.93
C LEU A 5 -28.95 -9.77 -7.22
N ARG A 6 -28.54 -9.76 -8.50
CA ARG A 6 -27.20 -10.18 -8.91
C ARG A 6 -26.21 -9.21 -8.26
N ASN A 7 -25.33 -9.76 -7.43
CA ASN A 7 -24.12 -9.10 -6.95
C ASN A 7 -23.37 -8.48 -8.15
N PRO A 8 -23.26 -7.14 -8.27
CA PRO A 8 -22.48 -6.56 -9.34
C PRO A 8 -21.02 -6.75 -8.98
N ARG A 9 -20.43 -7.88 -9.42
CA ARG A 9 -18.98 -7.95 -9.63
C ARG A 9 -18.63 -6.72 -10.47
N ARG A 10 -18.04 -5.69 -9.86
CA ARG A 10 -17.38 -4.64 -10.61
C ARG A 10 -16.26 -5.32 -11.37
N THR A 11 -16.55 -5.60 -12.63
CA THR A 11 -15.52 -5.88 -13.62
C THR A 11 -14.72 -4.60 -13.72
N TYR A 12 -13.46 -4.66 -13.32
CA TYR A 12 -12.48 -3.64 -13.69
C TYR A 12 -12.55 -3.49 -15.22
N PRO A 13 -12.53 -2.26 -15.77
CA PRO A 13 -12.58 -2.07 -17.20
C PRO A 13 -11.46 -2.90 -17.83
N SER A 14 -11.85 -3.82 -18.71
CA SER A 14 -10.93 -4.64 -19.47
C SER A 14 -10.00 -3.72 -20.25
N ILE A 15 -8.73 -3.67 -19.86
CA ILE A 15 -7.66 -3.02 -20.64
C ILE A 15 -7.41 -3.90 -21.86
N GLN A 16 -8.33 -3.86 -22.83
CA GLN A 16 -8.11 -4.34 -24.18
C GLN A 16 -7.60 -3.17 -25.02
N LYS A 17 -6.27 -3.08 -25.14
CA LYS A 17 -5.56 -2.80 -26.41
C LYS A 17 -4.07 -2.73 -26.11
N TYR A 18 -3.36 -3.79 -26.52
CA TYR A 18 -2.05 -3.81 -27.18
C TYR A 18 -1.55 -5.27 -27.20
N LYS A 19 -2.24 -6.16 -27.93
CA LYS A 19 -1.68 -7.47 -28.30
C LYS A 19 -0.76 -7.28 -29.51
N LYS A 20 0.47 -6.84 -29.28
CA LYS A 20 1.57 -7.14 -30.20
C LYS A 20 2.00 -8.57 -29.88
N LYS A 21 1.80 -9.50 -30.83
CA LYS A 21 2.30 -10.89 -30.74
C LYS A 21 3.81 -10.85 -30.47
N SER A 22 4.25 -11.07 -29.23
CA SER A 22 5.65 -11.34 -28.94
C SER A 22 5.90 -12.83 -29.15
N LYS A 23 6.80 -13.14 -30.08
CA LYS A 23 7.39 -14.47 -30.27
C LYS A 23 7.79 -15.05 -28.90
N PHE A 24 7.52 -16.35 -28.69
CA PHE A 24 8.03 -17.12 -27.55
C PHE A 24 9.55 -16.89 -27.46
N LYS A 25 9.98 -16.07 -26.51
CA LYS A 25 11.36 -16.02 -26.05
C LYS A 25 11.51 -17.17 -25.06
N ALA A 26 12.60 -17.93 -25.18
CA ALA A 26 12.99 -18.89 -24.15
C ALA A 26 12.95 -18.19 -22.78
N ALA A 27 12.36 -18.85 -21.77
CA ALA A 27 12.28 -18.31 -20.43
C ALA A 27 13.70 -18.00 -19.94
N ASN A 28 13.95 -16.74 -19.58
CA ASN A 28 15.21 -16.34 -19.01
C ASN A 28 15.31 -17.03 -17.63
N PRO A 29 16.43 -17.69 -17.26
CA PRO A 29 16.57 -18.31 -15.94
C PRO A 29 16.20 -17.39 -14.76
N VAL A 30 16.39 -16.07 -14.92
CA VAL A 30 15.99 -15.10 -13.91
C VAL A 30 14.47 -14.93 -13.82
N ASP A 31 13.71 -15.07 -14.90
CA ASP A 31 12.25 -14.98 -14.85
C ASP A 31 11.65 -16.17 -14.09
N GLU A 32 12.21 -17.38 -14.24
CA GLU A 32 11.80 -18.56 -13.46
C GLU A 32 12.08 -18.36 -11.97
N LEU A 33 13.28 -17.86 -11.64
CA LEU A 33 13.65 -17.53 -10.27
C LEU A 33 12.72 -16.47 -9.67
N VAL A 34 12.38 -15.43 -10.43
CA VAL A 34 11.43 -14.39 -10.01
C VAL A 34 10.06 -15.00 -9.71
N GLN A 35 9.55 -15.90 -10.55
CA GLN A 35 8.26 -16.57 -10.31
C GLN A 35 8.30 -17.46 -9.05
N GLN A 36 9.40 -18.19 -8.84
CA GLN A 36 9.59 -19.02 -7.65
C GLN A 36 9.56 -18.18 -6.37
N VAL A 37 10.38 -17.13 -6.31
CA VAL A 37 10.44 -16.21 -5.17
C VAL A 37 9.08 -15.55 -4.95
N ARG A 38 8.44 -15.08 -6.03
CA ARG A 38 7.12 -14.46 -5.97
C ARG A 38 6.07 -15.39 -5.36
N SER A 39 6.03 -16.65 -5.78
CA SER A 39 5.07 -17.63 -5.27
C SER A 39 5.21 -17.79 -3.75
N ARG A 40 6.45 -17.93 -3.26
CA ARG A 40 6.75 -18.05 -1.83
C ARG A 40 6.34 -16.80 -1.04
N CYS A 41 6.73 -15.62 -1.50
CA CYS A 41 6.35 -14.37 -0.82
C CYS A 41 4.83 -14.24 -0.79
N CYS A 42 4.13 -14.58 -1.87
CA CYS A 42 2.68 -14.49 -1.92
C CYS A 42 1.95 -15.48 -1.03
N GLU A 43 2.44 -16.70 -0.90
CA GLU A 43 1.89 -17.67 0.05
C GLU A 43 1.94 -17.12 1.49
N LYS A 44 3.09 -16.56 1.90
CA LYS A 44 3.26 -15.91 3.21
C LYS A 44 2.32 -14.71 3.38
N LEU A 45 2.25 -13.82 2.39
CA LEU A 45 1.42 -12.61 2.48
C LEU A 45 -0.08 -12.93 2.49
N GLN A 46 -0.52 -13.91 1.72
CA GLN A 46 -1.91 -14.35 1.75
C GLN A 46 -2.27 -14.94 3.11
N ASN A 47 -1.39 -15.72 3.73
CA ASN A 47 -1.62 -16.24 5.08
C ASN A 47 -1.75 -15.10 6.12
N LEU A 48 -0.82 -14.14 6.08
CA LEU A 48 -0.77 -13.06 7.08
C LEU A 48 -1.80 -11.95 6.89
N TYR A 49 -2.16 -11.62 5.64
CA TYR A 49 -2.85 -10.36 5.32
C TYR A 49 -4.13 -10.51 4.49
N SER A 50 -4.51 -11.73 4.08
CA SER A 50 -5.80 -11.93 3.39
C SER A 50 -7.01 -11.69 4.28
N LYS A 51 -6.85 -11.70 5.60
CA LYS A 51 -7.95 -11.53 6.55
C LYS A 51 -7.70 -10.40 7.53
N ILE A 52 -8.77 -9.69 7.88
CA ILE A 52 -8.81 -8.71 8.95
C ILE A 52 -9.55 -9.35 10.13
N GLN A 53 -8.95 -9.27 11.32
CA GLN A 53 -9.64 -9.63 12.55
C GLN A 53 -10.44 -8.44 13.06
N LEU A 54 -11.74 -8.64 13.21
CA LEU A 54 -12.65 -7.67 13.80
C LEU A 54 -12.59 -7.67 15.33
N LEU A 55 -13.16 -6.64 15.96
CA LEU A 55 -13.27 -6.54 17.42
C LEU A 55 -14.02 -7.72 18.05
N ASN A 56 -15.01 -8.28 17.34
CA ASN A 56 -15.74 -9.48 17.74
C ASN A 56 -14.97 -10.79 17.46
N ARG A 57 -13.67 -10.70 17.11
CA ARG A 57 -12.76 -11.80 16.76
C ARG A 57 -13.08 -12.57 15.48
N GLN A 58 -14.14 -12.21 14.75
CA GLN A 58 -14.38 -12.78 13.43
C GLN A 58 -13.29 -12.34 12.44
N GLN A 59 -12.95 -13.23 11.50
CA GLN A 59 -11.99 -12.94 10.44
C GLN A 59 -12.73 -12.78 9.12
N ILE A 60 -12.53 -11.66 8.45
CA ILE A 60 -13.17 -11.35 7.16
C ILE A 60 -12.07 -11.12 6.14
N ASP A 61 -12.30 -11.55 4.89
CA ASP A 61 -11.38 -11.29 3.79
C ASP A 61 -11.17 -9.77 3.63
N VAL A 62 -9.92 -9.35 3.54
CA VAL A 62 -9.53 -7.94 3.37
C VAL A 62 -10.24 -7.31 2.18
N ASP A 63 -10.45 -8.05 1.09
CA ASP A 63 -11.07 -7.53 -0.12
C ASP A 63 -12.58 -7.32 0.01
N ILE A 64 -13.23 -7.98 0.98
CA ILE A 64 -14.65 -7.75 1.27
C ILE A 64 -14.82 -6.38 1.93
N LEU A 65 -13.98 -6.06 2.92
CA LEU A 65 -14.10 -4.81 3.68
C LEU A 65 -13.35 -3.64 3.04
N TYR A 66 -12.44 -3.90 2.12
CA TYR A 66 -11.64 -2.85 1.50
C TYR A 66 -12.52 -1.94 0.63
N VAL A 67 -12.46 -0.66 0.95
CA VAL A 67 -12.97 0.42 0.12
C VAL A 67 -11.79 1.27 -0.28
N ASP A 68 -11.64 1.50 -1.58
CA ASP A 68 -10.47 2.22 -2.08
C ASP A 68 -10.33 3.58 -1.40
N VAL A 69 -9.14 3.86 -0.89
CA VAL A 69 -8.85 5.13 -0.23
C VAL A 69 -8.69 6.20 -1.29
N TYR A 70 -9.35 7.34 -1.12
CA TYR A 70 -8.99 8.50 -1.93
C TYR A 70 -7.79 9.17 -1.34
N VAL A 71 -6.92 9.65 -2.22
CA VAL A 71 -5.71 10.36 -1.82
C VAL A 71 -5.70 11.76 -2.40
N LEU A 72 -5.19 12.70 -1.62
CA LEU A 72 -4.89 14.06 -2.03
C LEU A 72 -3.42 14.12 -2.39
N GLU A 73 -3.11 14.48 -3.63
CA GLU A 73 -1.73 14.85 -4.00
C GLU A 73 -1.31 16.06 -3.18
N LYS A 74 -0.26 15.89 -2.37
CA LYS A 74 0.25 16.96 -1.52
C LYS A 74 1.38 17.70 -2.21
N LEU A 75 2.53 17.05 -2.41
CA LEU A 75 3.75 17.67 -2.94
C LEU A 75 4.76 16.60 -3.40
N THR A 76 5.70 16.97 -4.26
CA THR A 76 6.88 16.14 -4.56
C THR A 76 7.96 16.35 -3.48
N SER A 77 8.86 15.39 -3.28
CA SER A 77 10.04 15.60 -2.41
C SER A 77 10.92 16.79 -2.82
N GLU A 78 10.97 17.13 -4.11
CA GLU A 78 11.69 18.30 -4.62
C GLU A 78 10.99 19.60 -4.20
N SER A 79 9.66 19.60 -4.20
CA SER A 79 8.87 20.72 -3.70
C SER A 79 9.11 20.97 -2.21
N TYR A 80 9.35 19.94 -1.38
CA TYR A 80 9.70 20.09 0.03
C TYR A 80 11.13 20.65 0.26
N ALA A 81 12.03 20.50 -0.70
CA ALA A 81 13.43 20.93 -0.60
C ALA A 81 13.64 22.43 -0.92
N THR A 82 12.57 23.18 -1.24
CA THR A 82 12.66 24.60 -1.54
C THR A 82 12.59 25.46 -0.27
N ILE A 83 13.24 26.63 -0.27
CA ILE A 83 13.21 27.56 0.89
C ILE A 83 11.76 27.97 1.26
N PRO A 84 10.87 28.30 0.30
CA PRO A 84 9.48 28.64 0.63
C PRO A 84 8.69 27.49 1.27
N SER A 85 8.83 26.26 0.78
CA SER A 85 8.17 25.09 1.37
C SER A 85 8.72 24.73 2.74
N LEU A 86 10.01 24.98 2.98
CA LEU A 86 10.62 24.79 4.29
C LEU A 86 10.00 25.76 5.31
N ILE A 87 9.82 27.03 4.94
CA ILE A 87 9.16 28.06 5.76
C ILE A 87 7.70 27.68 6.02
N GLU A 88 6.98 27.21 5.00
CA GLU A 88 5.61 26.69 5.15
C GLU A 88 5.58 25.48 6.10
N SER A 89 6.56 24.57 6.00
CA SER A 89 6.67 23.39 6.87
C SER A 89 7.03 23.68 8.33
N LEU A 90 7.74 24.77 8.60
CA LEU A 90 8.05 25.22 9.95
C LEU A 90 6.82 25.80 10.65
N ASN A 91 5.87 26.37 9.88
CA ASN A 91 4.57 26.83 10.37
C ASN A 91 3.54 25.69 10.56
N LEU A 92 3.87 24.45 10.16
CA LEU A 92 2.98 23.29 10.29
C LEU A 92 2.95 22.65 11.69
N ARG A 93 3.73 23.15 12.66
CA ARG A 93 3.73 22.59 14.03
C ARG A 93 2.38 22.73 14.73
N ASP A 94 1.53 23.68 14.32
CA ASP A 94 0.22 23.91 14.95
C ASP A 94 -0.99 23.92 13.99
N ASP A 95 -0.82 23.88 12.65
CA ASP A 95 -1.91 24.28 11.75
C ASP A 95 -2.01 23.50 10.42
N PHE A 96 -1.92 22.17 10.44
CA PHE A 96 -2.23 21.33 9.27
C PHE A 96 -3.69 21.45 8.79
N ASP A 97 -4.63 21.83 9.67
CA ASP A 97 -6.05 22.06 9.32
C ASP A 97 -6.33 23.51 8.84
N ARG A 98 -5.48 24.51 9.17
CA ARG A 98 -5.71 25.93 8.79
C ARG A 98 -5.19 26.33 7.40
N LEU A 99 -4.29 25.56 6.79
CA LEU A 99 -3.76 25.86 5.45
C LEU A 99 -4.74 25.56 4.30
N GLY A 100 -5.94 25.03 4.57
CA GLY A 100 -6.93 24.78 3.52
C GLY A 100 -6.48 23.78 2.44
N LEU A 101 -5.41 23.01 2.69
CA LEU A 101 -4.90 21.98 1.77
C LEU A 101 -5.83 20.77 1.70
N SER A 102 -6.68 20.57 2.71
CA SER A 102 -7.84 19.68 2.65
C SER A 102 -8.86 20.06 1.55
N LYS A 103 -8.74 21.25 0.94
CA LYS A 103 -9.62 21.75 -0.14
C LYS A 103 -8.96 21.91 -1.52
N ARG A 104 -7.64 21.66 -1.70
CA ARG A 104 -6.93 22.00 -2.96
C ARG A 104 -6.19 20.86 -3.68
N GLY A 105 -6.04 19.69 -3.06
CA GLY A 105 -5.45 18.52 -3.74
C GLY A 105 -6.45 17.85 -4.69
N LYS A 106 -5.99 17.43 -5.88
CA LYS A 106 -6.80 16.57 -6.76
C LYS A 106 -7.03 15.24 -6.03
N ARG A 107 -8.30 14.89 -5.78
CA ARG A 107 -8.65 13.56 -5.26
C ARG A 107 -8.48 12.53 -6.36
N SER A 108 -7.75 11.47 -6.08
CA SER A 108 -7.65 10.29 -6.95
C SER A 108 -7.81 8.99 -6.15
N PRO A 109 -8.21 7.90 -6.80
CA PRO A 109 -8.07 6.54 -6.26
C PRO A 109 -6.65 6.29 -5.75
N GLY A 110 -6.51 5.65 -4.59
CA GLY A 110 -5.23 5.31 -3.99
C GLY A 110 -4.46 4.31 -4.85
N LEU A 111 -5.18 3.35 -5.43
CA LEU A 111 -4.63 2.40 -6.39
C LEU A 111 -4.00 3.07 -7.61
N ASP A 112 -4.59 4.15 -8.11
CA ASP A 112 -4.06 4.92 -9.24
C ASP A 112 -2.73 5.57 -8.85
N ALA A 113 -2.66 6.21 -7.68
CA ALA A 113 -1.42 6.80 -7.18
C ALA A 113 -0.32 5.73 -6.99
N ALA A 114 -0.65 4.57 -6.43
CA ALA A 114 0.29 3.47 -6.25
C ALA A 114 0.75 2.84 -7.57
N THR A 115 -0.08 2.93 -8.62
CA THR A 115 0.26 2.48 -9.98
C THR A 115 1.11 3.50 -10.73
N GLN A 116 0.82 4.79 -10.55
CA GLN A 116 1.49 5.90 -11.21
C GLN A 116 2.90 6.12 -10.67
N TYR A 117 3.06 6.17 -9.35
CA TYR A 117 4.32 6.54 -8.71
C TYR A 117 5.14 5.32 -8.32
N SER A 118 6.40 5.26 -8.74
CA SER A 118 7.30 4.15 -8.39
C SER A 118 7.68 4.18 -6.91
N ARG A 119 7.71 5.35 -6.28
CA ARG A 119 8.07 5.56 -4.87
C ARG A 119 7.04 6.47 -4.23
N LEU A 120 6.15 5.87 -3.44
CA LEU A 120 5.00 6.55 -2.85
C LEU A 120 5.11 6.57 -1.33
N MET A 121 4.95 7.76 -0.74
CA MET A 121 4.72 7.95 0.69
C MET A 121 3.24 8.28 0.90
N VAL A 122 2.56 7.42 1.66
CA VAL A 122 1.14 7.53 2.01
C VAL A 122 1.01 8.04 3.44
N LEU A 123 0.59 9.29 3.55
CA LEU A 123 0.35 9.96 4.83
C LEU A 123 -1.12 9.84 5.25
N GLY A 124 -1.40 9.93 6.54
CA GLY A 124 -2.78 10.08 7.03
C GLY A 124 -2.87 10.08 8.55
N LYS A 125 -4.02 10.50 9.08
CA LYS A 125 -4.32 10.45 10.53
C LYS A 125 -4.36 9.00 11.06
N PRO A 126 -4.18 8.74 12.37
CA PRO A 126 -4.45 7.43 12.95
C PRO A 126 -5.86 6.93 12.56
N GLY A 127 -6.00 5.65 12.26
CA GLY A 127 -7.29 5.07 11.83
C GLY A 127 -7.71 5.37 10.38
N SER A 128 -6.96 6.18 9.62
CA SER A 128 -7.29 6.53 8.23
C SER A 128 -7.20 5.38 7.21
N GLY A 129 -7.02 4.12 7.65
CA GLY A 129 -6.96 2.97 6.75
C GLY A 129 -5.63 2.72 6.00
N LYS A 130 -4.55 3.46 6.29
CA LYS A 130 -3.23 3.29 5.64
C LYS A 130 -2.69 1.86 5.61
N SER A 131 -2.64 1.19 6.77
CA SER A 131 -2.15 -0.19 6.85
C SER A 131 -3.08 -1.15 6.07
N THR A 132 -4.39 -0.90 6.10
CA THR A 132 -5.37 -1.67 5.32
C THR A 132 -5.14 -1.48 3.82
N PHE A 133 -4.86 -0.26 3.38
CA PHE A 133 -4.49 0.04 2.00
C PHE A 133 -3.25 -0.74 1.54
N LEU A 134 -2.16 -0.69 2.32
CA LEU A 134 -0.94 -1.43 1.99
C LEU A 134 -1.17 -2.95 1.95
N ARG A 135 -1.94 -3.49 2.90
CA ARG A 135 -2.28 -4.93 2.93
C ARG A 135 -3.11 -5.32 1.71
N HIS A 136 -4.11 -4.51 1.35
CA HIS A 136 -4.89 -4.74 0.14
C HIS A 136 -4.01 -4.72 -1.11
N LEU A 137 -3.12 -3.73 -1.27
CA LEU A 137 -2.17 -3.71 -2.39
C LEU A 137 -1.30 -4.96 -2.46
N ALA A 138 -0.80 -5.45 -1.32
CA ALA A 138 0.01 -6.66 -1.26
C ALA A 138 -0.79 -7.92 -1.67
N VAL A 139 -2.03 -8.05 -1.18
CA VAL A 139 -2.92 -9.17 -1.53
C VAL A 139 -3.37 -9.10 -2.99
N ALA A 140 -3.80 -7.93 -3.46
CA ALA A 140 -4.16 -7.67 -4.86
C ALA A 140 -2.98 -7.94 -5.79
N ASN A 141 -1.75 -7.61 -5.35
CA ASN A 141 -0.56 -7.99 -6.09
C ASN A 141 -0.43 -9.51 -6.21
N CYS A 142 -0.59 -10.26 -5.13
CA CYS A 142 -0.54 -11.71 -5.18
C CYS A 142 -1.67 -12.35 -5.99
N LYS A 143 -2.84 -11.70 -6.06
CA LYS A 143 -3.96 -12.08 -6.93
C LYS A 143 -3.78 -11.67 -8.40
N ARG A 144 -2.66 -11.01 -8.73
CA ARG A 144 -2.35 -10.46 -10.07
C ARG A 144 -3.31 -9.36 -10.54
N GLU A 145 -3.90 -8.64 -9.59
CA GLU A 145 -4.82 -7.52 -9.84
C GLU A 145 -4.09 -6.17 -9.77
N PHE A 146 -2.91 -6.13 -9.15
CA PHE A 146 -2.09 -4.93 -8.99
C PHE A 146 -0.61 -5.21 -9.23
N LEU A 147 0.03 -4.55 -10.20
CA LEU A 147 1.47 -4.67 -10.46
C LEU A 147 1.96 -6.13 -10.51
N GLU A 148 1.26 -6.99 -11.26
CA GLU A 148 1.37 -8.46 -11.21
C GLU A 148 2.78 -9.04 -11.45
N ASN A 149 3.68 -8.27 -12.06
CA ASN A 149 5.04 -8.68 -12.42
C ASN A 149 6.08 -8.43 -11.32
N TYR A 150 5.68 -7.85 -10.18
CA TYR A 150 6.56 -7.58 -9.05
C TYR A 150 6.44 -8.64 -7.96
N ILE A 151 7.55 -8.92 -7.28
CA ILE A 151 7.62 -9.68 -6.04
C ILE A 151 7.24 -8.72 -4.88
N PRO A 152 6.14 -8.96 -4.17
CA PRO A 152 5.74 -8.14 -3.04
C PRO A 152 6.54 -8.52 -1.80
N VAL A 153 7.13 -7.52 -1.14
CA VAL A 153 7.78 -7.67 0.17
C VAL A 153 7.11 -6.71 1.13
N PHE A 154 6.57 -7.23 2.23
CA PHE A 154 5.84 -6.44 3.22
C PHE A 154 6.58 -6.43 4.55
N ILE A 155 6.88 -5.24 5.07
CA ILE A 155 7.61 -5.05 6.32
C ILE A 155 6.79 -4.16 7.24
N GLU A 156 6.27 -4.73 8.33
CA GLU A 156 5.70 -3.96 9.43
C GLU A 156 6.83 -3.46 10.33
N LEU A 157 7.16 -2.17 10.24
CA LEU A 157 8.35 -1.62 10.90
C LEU A 157 8.26 -1.71 12.43
N ARG A 158 7.06 -1.71 13.00
CA ARG A 158 6.81 -1.88 14.44
C ARG A 158 7.32 -3.21 15.02
N PHE A 159 7.50 -4.25 14.21
CA PHE A 159 8.01 -5.54 14.67
C PHE A 159 9.55 -5.62 14.63
N ILE A 160 10.22 -4.58 14.15
CA ILE A 160 11.67 -4.49 14.16
C ILE A 160 12.09 -4.10 15.58
N ALA A 161 12.40 -5.10 16.40
CA ALA A 161 12.75 -4.91 17.81
C ALA A 161 14.16 -4.33 18.01
N ASN A 162 15.13 -4.65 17.13
CA ASN A 162 16.52 -4.24 17.29
C ASN A 162 17.04 -3.37 16.14
N VAL A 163 17.53 -2.19 16.50
CA VAL A 163 18.06 -1.20 15.56
C VAL A 163 19.37 -1.62 14.93
N SER A 164 20.23 -2.32 15.67
CA SER A 164 21.54 -2.71 15.14
C SER A 164 21.42 -3.75 14.01
N GLU A 165 20.37 -4.57 14.03
CA GLU A 165 20.22 -5.73 13.15
C GLU A 165 19.41 -5.46 11.86
N PHE A 166 18.61 -4.38 11.82
CA PHE A 166 17.81 -4.11 10.63
C PHE A 166 18.68 -3.61 9.48
N HIS A 167 18.71 -4.39 8.39
CA HIS A 167 19.32 -4.04 7.12
C HIS A 167 18.37 -4.45 5.97
N LEU A 168 17.79 -3.47 5.26
CA LEU A 168 16.72 -3.69 4.28
C LEU A 168 17.08 -4.74 3.21
N PRO A 169 18.27 -4.72 2.57
CA PRO A 169 18.69 -5.81 1.67
C PRO A 169 18.70 -7.20 2.30
N ASN A 170 19.14 -7.31 3.57
CA ASN A 170 19.19 -8.61 4.25
C ASN A 170 17.78 -9.10 4.58
N TYR A 171 16.88 -8.20 4.98
CA TYR A 171 15.48 -8.53 5.21
C TYR A 171 14.83 -9.05 3.92
N ILE A 172 15.02 -8.35 2.79
CA ILE A 172 14.50 -8.79 1.48
C ILE A 172 15.08 -10.15 1.10
N HIS A 173 16.38 -10.37 1.30
CA HIS A 173 17.02 -11.66 1.03
C HIS A 173 16.41 -12.80 1.86
N GLN A 174 16.17 -12.56 3.15
CA GLN A 174 15.51 -13.52 4.04
C GLN A 174 14.07 -13.80 3.60
N GLU A 175 13.31 -12.77 3.23
CA GLU A 175 11.97 -12.92 2.67
C GLU A 175 11.95 -13.71 1.37
N PHE A 176 12.99 -13.57 0.54
CA PHE A 176 13.11 -14.36 -0.68
C PHE A 176 13.44 -15.83 -0.40
N GLY A 177 14.07 -16.14 0.74
CA GLY A 177 14.47 -17.50 1.12
C GLY A 177 15.45 -18.14 0.13
N LEU A 178 16.31 -17.32 -0.49
CA LEU A 178 17.33 -17.78 -1.43
C LEU A 178 18.62 -18.12 -0.67
N ALA A 179 19.38 -19.09 -1.17
CA ALA A 179 20.66 -19.45 -0.57
C ALA A 179 21.78 -18.47 -0.96
N ASP A 180 21.74 -17.94 -2.19
CA ASP A 180 22.75 -17.01 -2.70
C ASP A 180 22.23 -15.56 -2.67
N LYS A 181 23.03 -14.66 -2.08
CA LYS A 181 22.74 -13.23 -2.07
C LYS A 181 22.84 -12.61 -3.46
N ARG A 182 23.70 -13.13 -4.35
CA ARG A 182 23.84 -12.61 -5.72
C ARG A 182 22.53 -12.68 -6.50
N GLN A 183 21.78 -13.76 -6.31
CA GLN A 183 20.45 -13.91 -6.90
C GLN A 183 19.46 -12.83 -6.41
N THR A 184 19.55 -12.46 -5.13
CA THR A 184 18.73 -11.36 -4.58
C THR A 184 19.13 -10.03 -5.20
N GLU A 185 20.43 -9.76 -5.32
CA GLU A 185 20.96 -8.56 -5.96
C GLU A 185 20.56 -8.47 -7.43
N GLU A 186 20.59 -9.56 -8.18
CA GLU A 186 20.14 -9.63 -9.58
C GLU A 186 18.66 -9.28 -9.72
N ILE A 187 17.79 -9.88 -8.89
CA ILE A 187 16.35 -9.57 -8.86
C ILE A 187 16.11 -8.08 -8.57
N LEU A 188 16.86 -7.52 -7.61
CA LEU A 188 16.78 -6.11 -7.25
C LEU A 188 17.28 -5.19 -8.38
N GLN A 189 18.41 -5.51 -9.02
CA GLN A 189 18.95 -4.73 -10.14
C GLN A 189 18.01 -4.72 -11.35
N GLN A 190 17.22 -5.79 -11.53
CA GLN A 190 16.21 -5.87 -12.57
C GLN A 190 14.92 -5.12 -12.25
N GLY A 191 14.76 -4.61 -11.02
CA GLY A 191 13.59 -3.83 -10.63
C GLY A 191 12.34 -4.67 -10.44
N LYS A 192 12.47 -5.92 -10.01
CA LYS A 192 11.37 -6.89 -9.91
C LYS A 192 10.66 -6.86 -8.56
N VAL A 193 10.98 -5.93 -7.67
CA VAL A 193 10.49 -5.93 -6.27
C VAL A 193 9.59 -4.74 -6.00
N LEU A 194 8.47 -5.00 -5.33
CA LEU A 194 7.53 -4.02 -4.80
C LEU A 194 7.57 -4.10 -3.27
N ILE A 195 8.09 -3.05 -2.66
CA ILE A 195 8.42 -3.01 -1.23
C ILE A 195 7.37 -2.17 -0.51
N PHE A 196 6.66 -2.80 0.43
CA PHE A 196 5.72 -2.16 1.33
C PHE A 196 6.35 -1.99 2.70
N LEU A 197 6.45 -0.74 3.18
CA LEU A 197 6.93 -0.44 4.53
C LEU A 197 5.81 0.22 5.32
N ASP A 198 5.26 -0.49 6.30
CA ASP A 198 4.13 0.01 7.08
C ASP A 198 4.60 0.63 8.41
N ARG A 199 3.97 1.75 8.78
CA ARG A 199 4.07 2.41 10.10
C ARG A 199 5.47 2.94 10.43
N LEU A 200 6.04 3.75 9.54
CA LEU A 200 7.34 4.41 9.79
C LEU A 200 7.33 5.33 11.03
N ASP A 201 6.16 5.78 11.46
CA ASP A 201 5.96 6.57 12.67
C ASP A 201 5.95 5.77 13.99
N GLU A 202 5.82 4.44 13.95
CA GLU A 202 5.68 3.60 15.18
C GLU A 202 7.01 3.08 15.74
N ILE A 203 8.14 3.49 15.16
CA ILE A 203 9.49 3.13 15.61
C ILE A 203 10.20 4.29 16.31
N SER A 204 11.19 3.98 17.16
CA SER A 204 11.99 4.97 17.87
C SER A 204 12.72 5.93 16.91
N THR A 205 12.97 7.17 17.34
CA THR A 205 13.61 8.20 16.51
C THR A 205 14.99 7.77 15.99
N GLN A 206 15.77 7.05 16.81
CA GLN A 206 17.09 6.52 16.41
C GLN A 206 16.97 5.44 15.32
N LEU A 207 16.05 4.48 15.51
CA LEU A 207 15.77 3.43 14.52
C LEU A 207 15.31 4.03 13.21
N ARG A 208 14.39 5.00 13.31
CA ARG A 208 13.81 5.70 12.18
C ARG A 208 14.84 6.35 11.28
N ARG A 209 15.80 7.12 11.82
CA ARG A 209 16.86 7.75 11.00
C ARG A 209 17.66 6.70 10.23
N LYS A 210 18.08 5.63 10.92
CA LYS A 210 18.80 4.52 10.29
C LYS A 210 17.97 3.86 9.16
N ILE A 211 16.67 3.65 9.37
CA ILE A 211 15.79 3.08 8.35
C ILE A 211 15.62 4.06 7.18
N GLN A 212 15.46 5.36 7.42
CA GLN A 212 15.39 6.36 6.38
C GLN A 212 16.66 6.38 5.52
N ASP A 213 17.85 6.40 6.13
CA ASP A 213 19.12 6.38 5.42
C ASP A 213 19.25 5.12 4.54
N GLN A 214 18.79 3.98 5.04
CA GLN A 214 18.74 2.74 4.27
C GLN A 214 17.74 2.82 3.11
N ILE A 215 16.53 3.36 3.32
CA ILE A 215 15.55 3.54 2.24
C ILE A 215 16.10 4.46 1.15
N ILE A 216 16.74 5.57 1.53
CA ILE A 216 17.35 6.52 0.60
C ILE A 216 18.47 5.84 -0.19
N SER A 217 19.40 5.18 0.50
CA SER A 217 20.53 4.51 -0.14
C SER A 217 20.06 3.38 -1.06
N PHE A 218 19.12 2.56 -0.59
CA PHE A 218 18.55 1.45 -1.34
C PHE A 218 17.78 1.94 -2.58
N SER A 219 16.90 2.93 -2.43
CA SER A 219 16.10 3.45 -3.53
C SER A 219 16.94 4.18 -4.58
N ARG A 220 18.12 4.70 -4.22
CA ARG A 220 19.10 5.22 -5.18
C ARG A 220 19.85 4.10 -5.89
N TYR A 221 20.35 3.12 -5.16
CA TYR A 221 21.15 2.02 -5.73
C TYR A 221 20.30 1.07 -6.59
N TYR A 222 19.14 0.64 -6.08
CA TYR A 222 18.19 -0.26 -6.74
C TYR A 222 16.99 0.49 -7.32
N TYR A 223 17.26 1.54 -8.10
CA TYR A 223 16.30 2.57 -8.50
C TYR A 223 15.08 2.13 -9.29
N LYS A 224 15.10 0.92 -9.89
CA LYS A 224 14.01 0.35 -10.69
C LYS A 224 12.92 -0.32 -9.86
N ASN A 225 13.17 -0.58 -8.57
CA ASN A 225 12.17 -1.18 -7.68
C ASN A 225 11.15 -0.16 -7.22
N ARG A 226 10.02 -0.67 -6.74
CA ARG A 226 8.90 0.16 -6.30
C ARG A 226 8.77 0.16 -4.79
N PHE A 227 8.30 1.28 -4.25
CA PHE A 227 8.06 1.48 -2.83
C PHE A 227 6.68 2.05 -2.59
N VAL A 228 6.00 1.54 -1.56
CA VAL A 228 4.84 2.19 -0.95
C VAL A 228 5.06 2.18 0.57
N ILE A 229 5.17 3.36 1.16
CA ILE A 229 5.49 3.55 2.57
C ILE A 229 4.34 4.26 3.26
N THR A 230 3.97 3.86 4.47
CA THR A 230 2.97 4.61 5.26
C THR A 230 3.57 5.33 6.44
N CYS A 231 2.99 6.50 6.73
CA CYS A 231 3.34 7.26 7.90
C CYS A 231 2.18 8.14 8.42
N ARG A 232 2.25 8.58 9.67
CA ARG A 232 1.36 9.64 10.17
C ARG A 232 1.71 11.00 9.58
N THR A 233 0.68 11.82 9.35
CA THR A 233 0.80 13.20 8.84
C THR A 233 1.53 14.15 9.79
N GLN A 234 1.37 13.92 11.10
CA GLN A 234 1.84 14.82 12.16
C GLN A 234 3.33 14.72 12.46
N THR A 235 4.09 13.95 11.68
CA THR A 235 5.53 13.91 11.91
C THR A 235 6.23 14.54 10.71
N SER A 236 6.71 15.74 10.96
CA SER A 236 7.21 16.71 9.98
C SER A 236 8.65 16.46 9.51
N GLU A 237 9.27 15.36 9.93
CA GLU A 237 10.71 15.07 9.68
C GLU A 237 10.96 14.14 8.47
N TYR A 238 9.95 13.85 7.65
CA TYR A 238 9.99 12.74 6.70
C TYR A 238 10.15 13.12 5.23
N ILE A 239 11.24 13.78 4.86
CA ILE A 239 11.54 14.00 3.45
C ILE A 239 12.48 12.88 2.96
N LEU A 240 11.93 11.96 2.16
CA LEU A 240 12.65 10.94 1.41
C LEU A 240 12.80 11.46 -0.03
N PRO A 241 14.02 11.82 -0.46
CA PRO A 241 14.24 12.32 -1.81
C PRO A 241 13.80 11.32 -2.89
N GLY A 242 13.10 11.81 -3.90
CA GLY A 242 12.54 11.03 -5.00
C GLY A 242 11.27 10.25 -4.68
N PHE A 243 10.61 10.54 -3.55
CA PHE A 243 9.28 10.00 -3.21
C PHE A 243 8.19 11.03 -3.47
N GLU A 244 7.05 10.52 -3.91
CA GLU A 244 5.81 11.29 -4.07
C GLU A 244 4.94 11.16 -2.83
N TYR A 245 4.35 12.28 -2.39
CA TYR A 245 3.60 12.33 -1.14
C TYR A 245 2.13 12.53 -1.41
N VAL A 246 1.34 11.58 -0.89
CA VAL A 246 -0.10 11.64 -0.92
C VAL A 246 -0.66 11.50 0.48
N GLU A 247 -1.78 12.14 0.77
CA GLU A 247 -2.50 11.96 2.04
C GLU A 247 -3.81 11.24 1.79
N VAL A 248 -4.11 10.23 2.62
CA VAL A 248 -5.41 9.58 2.64
C VAL A 248 -6.49 10.60 3.03
N ALA A 249 -7.42 10.82 2.12
CA ALA A 249 -8.59 11.66 2.31
C ALA A 249 -9.66 10.92 3.11
N ASP A 250 -10.48 11.69 3.82
CA ASP A 250 -11.68 11.17 4.44
C ASP A 250 -12.62 10.58 3.37
N PHE A 251 -13.25 9.46 3.76
CA PHE A 251 -14.28 8.82 2.95
C PHE A 251 -15.38 9.81 2.60
N ASN A 252 -15.78 9.80 1.34
CA ASN A 252 -17.01 10.47 0.93
C ASN A 252 -18.23 9.64 1.39
N PRO A 253 -19.45 10.21 1.40
CA PRO A 253 -20.65 9.50 1.84
C PRO A 253 -20.90 8.15 1.15
N ARG A 254 -20.55 8.03 -0.15
CA ARG A 254 -20.71 6.75 -0.88
C ARG A 254 -19.68 5.70 -0.44
N GLN A 255 -18.45 6.11 -0.12
CA GLN A 255 -17.43 5.20 0.44
C GLN A 255 -17.83 4.74 1.84
N VAL A 256 -18.40 5.63 2.67
CA VAL A 256 -18.96 5.26 3.97
C VAL A 256 -20.09 4.25 3.80
N GLU A 257 -21.07 4.54 2.93
CA GLU A 257 -22.18 3.65 2.66
C GLU A 257 -21.71 2.26 2.20
N TYR A 258 -20.77 2.21 1.25
CA TYR A 258 -20.23 0.96 0.75
C TYR A 258 -19.46 0.17 1.82
N PHE A 259 -18.67 0.86 2.65
CA PHE A 259 -17.98 0.22 3.78
C PHE A 259 -18.98 -0.37 4.77
N VAL A 260 -20.01 0.39 5.15
CA VAL A 260 -21.06 -0.03 6.09
C VAL A 260 -21.83 -1.23 5.55
N GLN A 261 -22.21 -1.21 4.27
CA GLN A 261 -22.85 -2.34 3.60
C GLN A 261 -21.97 -3.59 3.65
N ASN A 262 -20.71 -3.49 3.20
CA ASN A 262 -19.78 -4.62 3.20
C ASN A 262 -19.54 -5.17 4.61
N TRP A 263 -19.47 -4.29 5.60
CA TRP A 263 -19.34 -4.66 7.00
C TRP A 263 -20.52 -5.48 7.50
N PHE A 264 -21.77 -5.05 7.24
CA PHE A 264 -22.94 -5.83 7.63
C PHE A 264 -23.09 -7.13 6.87
N PHE A 265 -22.82 -7.14 5.57
CA PHE A 265 -22.84 -8.37 4.81
C PHE A 265 -21.81 -9.39 5.29
N ALA A 266 -20.64 -8.92 5.73
CA ALA A 266 -19.61 -9.80 6.25
C ALA A 266 -19.88 -10.31 7.67
N LEU A 267 -20.69 -9.59 8.45
CA LEU A 267 -21.11 -9.98 9.79
C LEU A 267 -22.40 -10.81 9.82
N ALA A 268 -23.23 -10.68 8.78
CA ALA A 268 -24.52 -11.34 8.73
C ALA A 268 -24.38 -12.84 8.43
N GLU A 269 -25.19 -13.66 9.10
CA GLU A 269 -25.27 -15.10 8.83
C GLU A 269 -26.01 -15.36 7.50
N THR A 270 -26.86 -14.42 7.08
CA THR A 270 -27.61 -14.48 5.82
C THR A 270 -27.61 -13.14 5.09
N GLN A 271 -27.76 -13.19 3.77
CA GLN A 271 -27.85 -11.98 2.94
C GLN A 271 -29.04 -11.08 3.33
N GLN A 272 -30.15 -11.69 3.77
CA GLN A 272 -31.36 -10.97 4.23
C GLN A 272 -31.07 -10.16 5.49
N GLN A 273 -30.37 -10.76 6.47
CA GLN A 273 -29.99 -10.10 7.71
C GLN A 273 -29.00 -8.93 7.48
N GLY A 274 -28.09 -9.07 6.51
CA GLY A 274 -27.17 -7.97 6.13
C GLY A 274 -27.91 -6.76 5.55
N ILE A 275 -28.96 -6.99 4.75
CA ILE A 275 -29.81 -5.93 4.20
C ILE A 275 -30.58 -5.23 5.33
N GLU A 276 -31.24 -5.99 6.21
CA GLU A 276 -32.02 -5.44 7.33
C GLU A 276 -31.17 -4.59 8.31
N LEU A 277 -29.94 -5.01 8.58
CA LEU A 277 -29.01 -4.25 9.44
C LEU A 277 -28.54 -2.95 8.77
N THR A 278 -28.35 -2.98 7.44
CA THR A 278 -27.98 -1.79 6.67
C THR A 278 -29.13 -0.77 6.65
N GLU A 279 -30.35 -1.23 6.40
CA GLU A 279 -31.55 -0.38 6.35
C GLU A 279 -31.83 0.31 7.70
N LYS A 280 -31.66 -0.42 8.83
CA LYS A 280 -31.82 0.13 10.20
C LYS A 280 -30.84 1.24 10.57
N LEU A 281 -29.71 1.37 9.87
CA LEU A 281 -28.73 2.42 10.11
C LEU A 281 -28.94 3.66 9.23
N GLN A 282 -29.69 3.51 8.15
CA GLN A 282 -30.04 4.61 7.25
C GLN A 282 -31.36 5.29 7.64
N SER A 283 -32.15 4.67 8.53
CA SER A 283 -33.37 5.21 9.16
C SER A 283 -33.07 6.04 10.40
#